data_AF-A0A9W4GZS7-F1
#
_entry.id   AF-A0A9W4GZS7-F1
#
_cell.length_a   1.000
_cell.length_b   1.000
_cell.length_c   1.000
_cell.angle_alpha   90.00
_cell.angle_beta   90.00
_cell.angle_gamma   90.00
#
_symmetry.space_group_name_H-M   'P 1'
#
loop_
_entity.id
_entity.type
_entity.pdbx_description
1 polymer ?
#
loop_
_entity_poly.entity_id
_entity_poly.type
_entity_poly.pdbx_seq_one_letter_code
_entity_poly.pdbx_strand_id
1 'polypeptide(L)'
;MGEGVRRREASAAQAAVVGTRQHFAVLLPVALAQDPPWAAGPLPFTVAAQTADAAGRRGLFTPSAARALYERRWHRRTALAEGPLRLDGMELLRTPTARAALQALAVLHFTVADGTPMLPLLRAISHRRLAGLPDPLSGAMAPAALLDGVADTSAPAGPFALSRPYTVVFLTPDTGAGPLALRDAVSGEVPAEADAFLRSLASRSVPDDLPAGPEVVPEMRAEVRRISADWSALVLRQGAAFLGHRADTGAGDFYDWAEYNARSVYLDALLLGTIQSNHIDELTDDLSGVFDGPGLARRVSALEQRIALFRSTYWRQHLSAHGPANDLLLAFQCKVRLPERFELILAEAADYARLVQTQESQQIAGALGVLTILGLPLGTALSILQVLGDSRPRDLLLALAGSFVATAAALTTRYGRLVLSSLRGRPRP
;
A
#
# COMPACT_ATOMS: atom_id res chain seq x y z
N MET A 1 44.78 -8.31 -0.62
CA MET A 1 43.99 -7.16 -0.15
C MET A 1 42.66 -7.68 0.40
N GLY A 2 42.39 -7.50 1.69
CA GLY A 2 41.21 -8.10 2.34
C GLY A 2 39.90 -7.55 1.79
N GLU A 3 38.85 -8.38 1.74
CA GLU A 3 37.52 -8.00 1.24
C GLU A 3 36.95 -6.74 1.94
N GLY A 4 37.21 -6.57 3.24
CA GLY A 4 36.80 -5.39 3.98
C GLY A 4 37.47 -4.08 3.53
N VAL A 5 38.70 -4.12 2.99
CA VAL A 5 39.36 -2.92 2.45
C VAL A 5 38.69 -2.47 1.16
N ARG A 6 38.46 -3.42 0.24
CA ARG A 6 37.72 -3.15 -1.02
C ARG A 6 36.32 -2.59 -0.76
N ARG A 7 35.64 -3.09 0.28
CA ARG A 7 34.29 -2.62 0.63
C ARG A 7 34.28 -1.18 1.16
N ARG A 8 35.27 -0.81 1.97
CA ARG A 8 35.44 0.57 2.44
C ARG A 8 35.78 1.52 1.31
N GLU A 9 36.66 1.12 0.39
CA GLU A 9 36.99 1.89 -0.82
C GLU A 9 35.75 2.10 -1.70
N ALA A 10 34.97 1.05 -1.95
CA ALA A 10 33.71 1.15 -2.69
C ALA A 10 32.69 2.07 -1.99
N SER A 11 32.58 1.96 -0.66
CA SER A 11 31.70 2.83 0.14
C SER A 11 32.12 4.30 0.07
N ALA A 12 33.42 4.59 0.15
CA ALA A 12 33.96 5.94 0.02
C ALA A 12 33.75 6.50 -1.39
N ALA A 13 33.99 5.69 -2.43
CA ALA A 13 33.80 6.09 -3.82
C ALA A 13 32.32 6.44 -4.10
N GLN A 14 31.38 5.59 -3.67
CA GLN A 14 29.95 5.85 -3.81
C GLN A 14 29.47 7.08 -3.02
N ALA A 15 30.03 7.32 -1.84
CA ALA A 15 29.71 8.48 -1.02
C ALA A 15 30.22 9.80 -1.62
N ALA A 16 31.22 9.74 -2.51
CA ALA A 16 31.82 10.89 -3.16
C ALA A 16 31.18 11.25 -4.51
N VAL A 17 30.31 10.41 -5.08
CA VAL A 17 29.69 10.67 -6.37
C VAL A 17 28.79 11.90 -6.29
N VAL A 18 29.07 12.86 -7.15
CA VAL A 18 28.25 14.05 -7.41
C VAL A 18 27.61 13.86 -8.79
N GLY A 19 26.31 14.12 -8.88
CA GLY A 19 25.60 14.09 -10.16
C GLY A 19 25.45 15.48 -10.78
N THR A 20 25.23 15.53 -12.08
CA THR A 20 24.91 16.76 -12.83
C THR A 20 23.48 17.22 -12.53
N ARG A 21 22.52 16.30 -12.55
CA ARG A 21 21.15 16.52 -12.05
C ARG A 21 20.92 15.63 -10.84
N GLN A 22 20.51 16.24 -9.74
CA GLN A 22 20.34 15.57 -8.46
C GLN A 22 19.03 15.99 -7.82
N HIS A 23 18.03 15.12 -7.91
CA HIS A 23 16.71 15.36 -7.34
C HIS A 23 16.29 14.18 -6.47
N PHE A 24 15.52 14.46 -5.44
CA PHE A 24 14.82 13.40 -4.73
C PHE A 24 13.47 13.90 -4.21
N ALA A 25 12.51 12.98 -4.13
CA ALA A 25 11.26 13.20 -3.44
C ALA A 25 11.26 12.42 -2.11
N VAL A 26 10.67 13.01 -1.09
CA VAL A 26 10.45 12.38 0.22
C VAL A 26 8.95 12.14 0.38
N LEU A 27 8.57 10.89 0.57
CA LEU A 27 7.20 10.45 0.79
C LEU A 27 7.04 10.13 2.28
N LEU A 28 6.08 10.78 2.91
CA LEU A 28 5.75 10.57 4.32
C LEU A 28 4.23 10.52 4.54
N PRO A 29 3.76 9.66 5.45
CA PRO A 29 2.36 9.65 5.84
C PRO A 29 2.04 10.88 6.70
N VAL A 30 0.86 11.47 6.47
CA VAL A 30 0.34 12.63 7.21
C VAL A 30 -1.16 12.49 7.40
N ALA A 31 -1.75 13.28 8.30
CA ALA A 31 -3.20 13.40 8.43
C ALA A 31 -3.71 14.77 7.99
N LEU A 32 -4.78 14.78 7.20
CA LEU A 32 -5.44 15.98 6.67
C LEU A 32 -6.85 16.12 7.24
N ALA A 33 -6.99 16.99 8.24
CA ALA A 33 -8.28 17.31 8.85
C ALA A 33 -9.26 17.93 7.85
N GLN A 34 -8.76 18.75 6.93
CA GLN A 34 -9.52 19.43 5.88
C GLN A 34 -8.71 19.49 4.59
N ASP A 35 -9.34 19.86 3.49
CA ASP A 35 -8.61 20.05 2.23
C ASP A 35 -7.68 21.27 2.36
N PRO A 36 -6.41 21.16 1.92
CA PRO A 36 -5.46 22.24 2.05
C PRO A 36 -5.82 23.40 1.11
N PRO A 37 -5.47 24.65 1.46
CA PRO A 37 -5.70 25.83 0.61
C PRO A 37 -4.67 25.91 -0.54
N TRP A 38 -4.36 24.77 -1.16
CA TRP A 38 -3.33 24.61 -2.19
C TRP A 38 -3.97 24.39 -3.55
N ALA A 39 -3.19 24.53 -4.62
CA ALA A 39 -3.71 24.29 -5.96
C ALA A 39 -4.03 22.79 -6.15
N ALA A 40 -5.18 22.47 -6.75
CA ALA A 40 -5.56 21.09 -7.01
C ALA A 40 -4.66 20.43 -8.08
N GLY A 41 -4.48 19.12 -7.97
CA GLY A 41 -3.63 18.30 -8.83
C GLY A 41 -2.20 18.11 -8.32
N PRO A 42 -1.40 17.27 -9.00
CA PRO A 42 0.02 17.08 -8.69
C PRO A 42 0.84 18.32 -9.06
N LEU A 43 2.06 18.41 -8.55
CA LEU A 43 3.01 19.46 -8.91
C LEU A 43 3.31 19.37 -10.42
N PRO A 44 3.03 20.42 -11.21
CA PRO A 44 3.27 20.36 -12.65
C PRO A 44 4.76 20.44 -12.92
N PHE A 45 5.27 19.53 -13.75
CA PHE A 45 6.62 19.58 -14.32
C PHE A 45 6.52 19.82 -15.81
N THR A 46 7.45 20.57 -16.39
CA THR A 46 7.42 20.93 -17.82
C THR A 46 8.73 20.54 -18.46
N VAL A 47 8.66 19.88 -19.61
CA VAL A 47 9.80 19.58 -20.47
C VAL A 47 9.43 19.95 -21.91
N ALA A 48 10.25 20.79 -22.54
CA ALA A 48 9.93 21.39 -23.85
C ALA A 48 8.50 21.97 -23.87
N ALA A 49 7.62 21.46 -24.73
CA ALA A 49 6.22 21.90 -24.85
C ALA A 49 5.22 21.04 -24.04
N GLN A 50 5.68 20.01 -23.31
CA GLN A 50 4.81 19.12 -22.53
C GLN A 50 4.82 19.49 -21.05
N THR A 51 3.63 19.47 -20.44
CA THR A 51 3.46 19.66 -19.00
C THR A 51 2.77 18.45 -18.38
N ALA A 52 3.40 17.85 -17.37
CA ALA A 52 2.86 16.77 -16.56
C ALA A 52 2.01 17.38 -15.44
N ASP A 53 0.85 17.92 -15.77
CA ASP A 53 -0.18 18.29 -14.80
C ASP A 53 -1.22 17.16 -14.63
N ALA A 54 -2.28 17.39 -13.85
CA ALA A 54 -3.34 16.40 -13.66
C ALA A 54 -3.97 15.95 -14.99
N ALA A 55 -4.16 16.85 -15.95
CA ALA A 55 -4.81 16.56 -17.21
C ALA A 55 -3.90 15.72 -18.11
N GLY A 56 -2.64 16.11 -18.26
CA GLY A 56 -1.64 15.40 -19.05
C GLY A 56 -1.35 14.00 -18.51
N ARG A 57 -1.35 13.82 -17.19
CA ARG A 57 -1.08 12.51 -16.57
C ARG A 57 -2.29 11.58 -16.50
N ARG A 58 -3.52 12.11 -16.50
CA ARG A 58 -4.76 11.30 -16.37
C ARG A 58 -4.89 10.24 -17.45
N GLY A 59 -4.49 10.54 -18.69
CA GLY A 59 -4.54 9.60 -19.81
C GLY A 59 -3.54 8.44 -19.72
N LEU A 60 -2.55 8.54 -18.83
CA LEU A 60 -1.51 7.51 -18.66
C LEU A 60 -1.94 6.40 -17.70
N PHE A 61 -3.04 6.59 -16.97
CA PHE A 61 -3.55 5.63 -15.99
C PHE A 61 -4.98 5.23 -16.30
N THR A 62 -5.39 4.04 -15.83
CA THR A 62 -6.80 3.66 -15.87
C THR A 62 -7.66 4.70 -15.14
N PRO A 63 -8.93 4.90 -15.53
CA PRO A 63 -9.78 5.93 -14.92
C PRO A 63 -9.85 5.83 -13.39
N SER A 64 -9.89 4.63 -12.81
CA SER A 64 -9.93 4.47 -11.36
C SER A 64 -8.62 4.87 -10.67
N ALA A 65 -7.47 4.47 -11.22
CA ALA A 65 -6.17 4.86 -10.70
C ALA A 65 -5.94 6.37 -10.83
N ALA A 66 -6.36 6.98 -11.95
CA ALA A 66 -6.27 8.42 -12.13
C ALA A 66 -7.13 9.19 -11.12
N ARG A 67 -8.33 8.70 -10.79
CA ARG A 67 -9.15 9.33 -9.73
C ARG A 67 -8.45 9.26 -8.37
N ALA A 68 -7.93 8.08 -8.03
CA ALA A 68 -7.17 7.87 -6.80
C ALA A 68 -5.94 8.79 -6.68
N LEU A 69 -5.23 9.04 -7.79
CA LEU A 69 -3.99 9.81 -7.80
C LEU A 69 -4.17 11.33 -7.92
N TYR A 70 -5.27 11.81 -8.53
CA TYR A 70 -5.36 13.22 -8.95
C TYR A 70 -6.55 14.00 -8.38
N GLU A 71 -7.68 13.37 -8.08
CA GLU A 71 -8.88 14.12 -7.64
C GLU A 71 -8.77 14.68 -6.22
N ARG A 72 -7.92 14.06 -5.39
CA ARG A 72 -7.68 14.47 -4.00
C ARG A 72 -6.20 14.71 -3.75
N ARG A 73 -5.56 15.34 -4.74
CA ARG A 73 -4.16 15.75 -4.68
C ARG A 73 -4.11 17.26 -4.79
N TRP A 74 -3.20 17.87 -4.03
CA TRP A 74 -2.92 19.29 -4.08
C TRP A 74 -1.42 19.51 -4.10
N HIS A 75 -1.00 20.66 -4.59
CA HIS A 75 0.40 21.04 -4.62
C HIS A 75 0.63 22.51 -4.27
N ARG A 76 1.83 22.78 -3.78
CA ARG A 76 2.35 24.12 -3.54
C ARG A 76 3.79 24.19 -4.04
N ARG A 77 4.05 25.12 -4.95
CA ARG A 77 5.43 25.48 -5.33
C ARG A 77 6.07 26.29 -4.22
N THR A 78 7.35 26.04 -4.00
CA THR A 78 8.16 26.79 -3.05
C THR A 78 9.60 26.84 -3.55
N ALA A 79 10.40 27.73 -2.98
CA ALA A 79 11.81 27.87 -3.31
C ALA A 79 12.59 28.13 -2.02
N LEU A 80 12.33 27.31 -1.00
CA LEU A 80 13.05 27.35 0.26
C LEU A 80 14.39 26.63 0.05
N ALA A 81 15.50 27.25 0.46
CA ALA A 81 16.82 26.64 0.41
C ALA A 81 17.47 26.69 1.79
N GLU A 82 18.04 25.58 2.23
CA GLU A 82 18.75 25.44 3.51
C GLU A 82 19.88 24.44 3.34
N GLY A 83 21.12 24.88 3.59
CA GLY A 83 22.31 24.08 3.32
C GLY A 83 22.37 23.62 1.85
N PRO A 84 22.64 22.33 1.57
CA PRO A 84 22.73 21.81 0.21
C PRO A 84 21.37 21.48 -0.43
N LEU A 85 20.25 21.71 0.27
CA LEU A 85 18.92 21.35 -0.22
C LEU A 85 18.13 22.58 -0.64
N ARG A 86 17.44 22.46 -1.77
CA ARG A 86 16.36 23.35 -2.18
C ARG A 86 15.06 22.57 -2.31
N LEU A 87 14.03 22.98 -1.57
CA LEU A 87 12.68 22.46 -1.73
C LEU A 87 12.00 23.20 -2.90
N ASP A 88 11.68 22.45 -3.96
CA ASP A 88 11.04 22.97 -5.19
C ASP A 88 9.51 23.04 -5.07
N GLY A 89 8.94 22.15 -4.25
CA GLY A 89 7.51 22.05 -4.11
C GLY A 89 7.10 20.91 -3.19
N MET A 90 5.84 20.98 -2.78
CA MET A 90 5.21 20.01 -1.92
C MET A 90 3.89 19.57 -2.54
N GLU A 91 3.53 18.33 -2.29
CA GLU A 91 2.23 17.78 -2.65
C GLU A 91 1.60 17.08 -1.46
N LEU A 92 0.27 17.07 -1.44
CA LEU A 92 -0.54 16.33 -0.50
C LEU A 92 -1.53 15.49 -1.28
N LEU A 93 -1.57 14.19 -1.00
CA LEU A 93 -2.47 13.22 -1.63
C LEU A 93 -3.30 12.55 -0.55
N ARG A 94 -4.61 12.79 -0.53
CA ARG A 94 -5.52 12.15 0.43
C ARG A 94 -5.75 10.69 0.02
N THR A 95 -5.50 9.77 0.93
CA THR A 95 -5.58 8.32 0.70
C THR A 95 -6.40 7.68 1.82
N PRO A 96 -7.69 8.03 1.94
CA PRO A 96 -8.48 7.65 3.10
C PRO A 96 -8.76 6.15 3.08
N THR A 97 -8.64 5.56 4.25
CA THR A 97 -9.09 4.20 4.57
C THR A 97 -10.39 4.30 5.37
N ALA A 98 -11.14 3.20 5.52
CA ALA A 98 -12.32 3.19 6.38
C ALA A 98 -11.95 3.45 7.87
N ARG A 99 -10.78 2.99 8.31
CA ARG A 99 -10.24 3.22 9.67
C ARG A 99 -9.52 4.56 9.85
N ALA A 100 -8.90 5.10 8.81
CA ALA A 100 -8.20 6.39 8.86
C ALA A 100 -8.69 7.33 7.76
N ALA A 101 -9.86 7.95 8.01
CA ALA A 101 -10.50 8.88 7.07
C ALA A 101 -9.66 10.13 6.75
N LEU A 102 -8.76 10.53 7.67
CA LEU A 102 -7.87 11.68 7.50
C LEU A 102 -6.53 11.30 6.85
N GLN A 103 -6.29 10.03 6.56
CA GLN A 103 -5.00 9.56 6.04
C GLN A 103 -4.66 10.20 4.69
N ALA A 104 -3.41 10.65 4.58
CA ALA A 104 -2.84 11.23 3.39
C ALA A 104 -1.33 10.93 3.29
N LEU A 105 -0.76 11.25 2.14
CA LEU A 105 0.67 11.22 1.87
C LEU A 105 1.13 12.64 1.53
N ALA A 106 2.22 13.09 2.15
CA ALA A 106 2.94 14.26 1.69
C ALA A 106 4.13 13.84 0.83
N VAL A 107 4.36 14.60 -0.25
CA VAL A 107 5.51 14.46 -1.13
C VAL A 107 6.29 15.76 -1.12
N LEU A 108 7.54 15.73 -0.70
CA LEU A 108 8.44 16.88 -0.68
C LEU A 108 9.48 16.73 -1.78
N HIS A 109 9.54 17.65 -2.73
CA HIS A 109 10.45 17.57 -3.88
C HIS A 109 11.67 18.45 -3.66
N PHE A 110 12.85 17.83 -3.66
CA PHE A 110 14.11 18.51 -3.43
C PHE A 110 15.03 18.43 -4.63
N THR A 111 15.79 19.51 -4.81
CA THR A 111 17.00 19.57 -5.63
C THR A 111 18.21 19.69 -4.70
N VAL A 112 19.29 18.97 -5.02
CA VAL A 112 20.56 19.05 -4.30
C VAL A 112 21.48 20.03 -5.02
N ALA A 113 22.17 20.88 -4.25
CA ALA A 113 23.12 21.84 -4.78
C ALA A 113 24.30 21.16 -5.48
N ASP A 114 24.79 21.80 -6.55
CA ASP A 114 25.95 21.36 -7.31
C ASP A 114 27.17 21.12 -6.41
N GLY A 115 27.97 20.11 -6.74
CA GLY A 115 29.14 19.73 -5.95
C GLY A 115 28.83 18.96 -4.67
N THR A 116 27.56 18.80 -4.28
CA THR A 116 27.19 18.02 -3.08
C THR A 116 26.81 16.58 -3.46
N PRO A 117 27.39 15.55 -2.82
CA PRO A 117 27.02 14.17 -3.09
C PRO A 117 25.64 13.81 -2.49
N MET A 118 24.78 13.18 -3.29
CA MET A 118 23.43 12.78 -2.90
C MET A 118 23.41 11.70 -1.79
N LEU A 119 24.25 10.67 -1.90
CA LEU A 119 24.15 9.48 -1.05
C LEU A 119 24.32 9.79 0.45
N PRO A 120 25.31 10.60 0.88
CA PRO A 120 25.42 11.01 2.29
C PRO A 120 24.17 11.72 2.84
N LEU A 121 23.52 12.59 2.05
CA LEU A 121 22.29 13.28 2.44
C LEU A 121 21.14 12.29 2.69
N LEU A 122 20.95 11.34 1.77
CA LEU A 122 19.93 10.29 1.89
C LEU A 122 20.15 9.39 3.12
N ARG A 123 21.41 9.12 3.47
CA ARG A 123 21.78 8.36 4.66
C ARG A 123 21.47 9.14 5.94
N ALA A 124 21.71 10.45 5.94
CA ALA A 124 21.38 11.34 7.06
C ALA A 124 19.87 11.41 7.32
N ILE A 125 19.05 11.55 6.27
CA ILE A 125 17.57 11.49 6.32
C ILE A 125 17.07 10.18 6.94
N SER A 126 17.83 9.10 6.77
CA SER A 126 17.48 7.78 7.30
C SER A 126 17.98 7.55 8.73
N HIS A 127 18.61 8.55 9.35
CA HIS A 127 19.32 8.47 10.63
C HIS A 127 20.26 7.25 10.72
N ARG A 128 20.96 6.94 9.63
CA ARG A 128 21.97 5.86 9.65
C ARG A 128 23.17 6.34 10.45
N ARG A 129 23.51 5.58 11.51
CA ARG A 129 24.46 5.90 12.60
C ARG A 129 25.87 6.37 12.19
N LEU A 130 26.25 6.24 10.92
CA LEU A 130 27.61 6.50 10.41
C LEU A 130 27.66 7.56 9.29
N ALA A 131 26.57 8.29 9.02
CA ALA A 131 26.58 9.31 7.97
C ALA A 131 27.44 10.54 8.31
N GLY A 132 27.70 10.82 9.60
CA GLY A 132 28.50 11.97 10.06
C GLY A 132 27.89 13.35 9.78
N LEU A 133 26.79 13.41 9.03
CA LEU A 133 26.05 14.61 8.67
C LEU A 133 24.79 14.75 9.55
N PRO A 134 24.41 15.98 9.93
CA PRO A 134 23.11 16.22 10.54
C PRO A 134 22.00 15.88 9.55
N ASP A 135 20.81 15.53 10.06
CA ASP A 135 19.64 15.30 9.21
C ASP A 135 19.26 16.60 8.48
N PRO A 136 19.32 16.63 7.14
CA PRO A 136 19.00 17.83 6.37
C PRO A 136 17.49 18.13 6.35
N LEU A 137 16.64 17.24 6.85
CA LEU A 137 15.20 17.47 7.07
C LEU A 137 14.92 17.83 8.54
N SER A 138 15.78 18.64 9.13
CA SER A 138 15.57 19.27 10.44
C SER A 138 15.37 20.78 10.27
N GLY A 139 15.06 21.49 11.36
CA GLY A 139 14.90 22.95 11.30
C GLY A 139 13.74 23.39 10.40
N ALA A 140 13.99 24.33 9.48
CA ALA A 140 12.95 24.83 8.58
C ALA A 140 12.63 23.83 7.44
N MET A 141 13.52 22.87 7.18
CA MET A 141 13.28 21.76 6.26
C MET A 141 12.57 20.55 6.90
N ALA A 142 12.27 20.61 8.21
CA ALA A 142 11.54 19.54 8.87
C ALA A 142 10.11 19.41 8.32
N PRO A 143 9.61 18.18 8.04
CA PRO A 143 8.25 18.00 7.55
C PRO A 143 7.18 18.67 8.43
N ALA A 144 7.36 18.64 9.75
CA ALA A 144 6.47 19.31 10.70
C ALA A 144 6.45 20.84 10.53
N ALA A 145 7.60 21.45 10.22
CA ALA A 145 7.69 22.89 9.99
C ALA A 145 7.13 23.27 8.61
N LEU A 146 7.42 22.48 7.58
CA LEU A 146 6.98 22.70 6.20
C LEU A 146 5.46 22.57 6.02
N LEU A 147 4.84 21.67 6.79
CA LEU A 147 3.41 21.35 6.72
C LEU A 147 2.62 21.96 7.88
N ASP A 148 3.22 22.86 8.64
CA ASP A 148 2.58 23.51 9.78
C ASP A 148 1.27 24.19 9.36
N GLY A 149 0.24 24.00 10.19
CA GLY A 149 -1.12 24.47 9.92
C GLY A 149 -1.84 23.83 8.72
N VAL A 150 -1.22 22.87 8.01
CA VAL A 150 -1.82 22.21 6.83
C VAL A 150 -2.05 20.72 7.07
N ALA A 151 -1.06 20.01 7.60
CA ALA A 151 -1.14 18.57 7.82
C ALA A 151 -0.48 18.18 9.15
N ASP A 152 -1.05 17.19 9.83
CA ASP A 152 -0.41 16.57 10.99
C ASP A 152 0.62 15.55 10.52
N THR A 153 1.86 15.71 10.97
CA THR A 153 3.01 14.86 10.66
C THR A 153 3.36 13.88 11.78
N SER A 154 2.53 13.83 12.84
CA SER A 154 2.67 12.85 13.90
C SER A 154 2.66 11.43 13.31
N ALA A 155 3.54 10.57 13.82
CA ALA A 155 3.73 9.23 13.27
C ALA A 155 2.39 8.47 13.25
N PRO A 156 2.00 7.84 12.13
CA PRO A 156 0.73 7.13 12.06
C PRO A 156 0.68 6.03 13.12
N ALA A 157 -0.44 5.95 13.83
CA ALA A 157 -0.69 4.88 14.77
C ALA A 157 -0.95 3.58 13.98
N GLY A 158 0.06 2.71 13.87
CA GLY A 158 -0.12 1.37 13.29
C GLY A 158 1.17 0.57 13.23
N PRO A 159 1.12 -0.77 13.45
CA PRO A 159 2.23 -1.63 13.09
C PRO A 159 2.46 -1.50 11.57
N PHE A 160 3.71 -1.35 11.13
CA PHE A 160 4.09 -1.21 9.71
C PHE A 160 3.85 0.14 9.03
N ALA A 161 3.32 1.16 9.72
CA ALA A 161 3.39 2.53 9.22
C ALA A 161 4.84 2.87 8.81
N LEU A 162 5.02 3.66 7.75
CA LEU A 162 6.34 4.11 7.30
C LEU A 162 7.05 4.84 8.45
N SER A 163 7.77 4.09 9.28
CA SER A 163 8.53 4.61 10.43
C SER A 163 9.67 5.53 10.01
N ARG A 164 9.97 5.54 8.71
CA ARG A 164 10.97 6.38 8.06
C ARG A 164 10.43 6.86 6.72
N PRO A 165 10.82 8.07 6.27
CA PRO A 165 10.43 8.55 4.96
C PRO A 165 10.89 7.60 3.85
N TYR A 166 10.05 7.42 2.84
CA TYR A 166 10.41 6.69 1.62
C TYR A 166 10.98 7.69 0.60
N THR A 167 12.15 7.42 0.04
CA THR A 167 12.80 8.36 -0.90
C THR A 167 12.70 7.87 -2.33
N VAL A 168 12.46 8.78 -3.27
CA VAL A 168 12.53 8.52 -4.71
C VAL A 168 13.63 9.40 -5.29
N VAL A 169 14.74 8.81 -5.69
CA VAL A 169 15.97 9.52 -6.05
C VAL A 169 16.18 9.50 -7.56
N PHE A 170 16.60 10.62 -8.14
CA PHE A 170 17.05 10.71 -9.52
C PHE A 170 18.44 11.34 -9.56
N LEU A 171 19.39 10.62 -10.17
CA LEU A 171 20.77 11.08 -10.33
C LEU A 171 21.25 10.83 -11.75
N THR A 172 21.82 11.85 -12.39
CA THR A 172 22.55 11.72 -13.65
C THR A 172 24.04 11.95 -13.40
N PRO A 173 24.92 11.11 -13.97
CA PRO A 173 26.35 11.24 -13.74
C PRO A 173 26.99 12.27 -14.68
N ASP A 174 28.12 12.83 -14.24
CA ASP A 174 29.09 13.44 -15.13
C ASP A 174 30.08 12.38 -15.67
N THR A 175 31.12 12.81 -16.40
CA THR A 175 32.19 11.91 -16.87
C THR A 175 33.06 11.34 -15.74
N GLY A 176 33.11 12.02 -14.59
CA GLY A 176 33.90 11.64 -13.43
C GLY A 176 33.34 10.45 -12.64
N ALA A 177 32.03 10.15 -12.80
CA ALA A 177 31.40 9.00 -12.14
C ALA A 177 32.00 7.64 -12.56
N GLY A 178 32.58 7.54 -13.76
CA GLY A 178 33.24 6.33 -14.25
C GLY A 178 32.37 5.07 -14.12
N PRO A 179 32.91 3.93 -13.64
CA PRO A 179 32.16 2.67 -13.57
C PRO A 179 31.02 2.66 -12.55
N LEU A 180 30.95 3.65 -11.64
CA LEU A 180 29.85 3.77 -10.68
C LEU A 180 28.53 4.16 -11.33
N ALA A 181 28.54 4.64 -12.58
CA ALA A 181 27.31 4.99 -13.28
C ALA A 181 27.39 4.75 -14.78
N LEU A 182 28.52 5.08 -15.41
CA LEU A 182 28.67 5.10 -16.86
C LEU A 182 28.81 3.68 -17.43
N ARG A 183 28.24 3.47 -18.61
CA ARG A 183 28.48 2.27 -19.41
C ARG A 183 29.94 2.15 -19.78
N ASP A 184 30.39 0.91 -19.88
CA ASP A 184 31.70 0.63 -20.46
C ASP A 184 31.69 1.00 -21.96
N ALA A 185 32.68 1.79 -22.38
CA ALA A 185 32.71 2.34 -23.74
C ALA A 185 32.95 1.29 -24.82
N VAL A 186 33.52 0.13 -24.48
CA VAL A 186 33.90 -0.92 -25.43
C VAL A 186 32.76 -1.93 -25.60
N SER A 187 32.24 -2.46 -24.49
CA SER A 187 31.18 -3.47 -24.46
C SER A 187 29.78 -2.86 -24.54
N GLY A 188 29.62 -1.58 -24.15
CA GLY A 188 28.32 -0.94 -24.02
C GLY A 188 27.50 -1.43 -22.81
N GLU A 189 28.06 -2.31 -21.96
CA GLU A 189 27.36 -2.87 -20.80
C GLU A 189 27.35 -1.90 -19.61
N VAL A 190 26.36 -2.06 -18.72
CA VAL A 190 26.33 -1.36 -17.43
C VAL A 190 27.21 -2.13 -16.44
N PRO A 191 28.26 -1.52 -15.86
CA PRO A 191 29.12 -2.17 -14.88
C PRO A 191 28.35 -2.64 -13.63
N ALA A 192 28.87 -3.65 -12.94
CA ALA A 192 28.25 -4.16 -11.71
C ALA A 192 28.28 -3.10 -10.58
N GLU A 193 29.28 -2.23 -10.59
CA GLU A 193 29.45 -1.12 -9.68
C GLU A 193 28.31 -0.10 -9.78
N ALA A 194 27.77 0.12 -10.99
CA ALA A 194 26.62 0.98 -11.20
C ALA A 194 25.32 0.38 -10.61
N ASP A 195 25.14 -0.94 -10.70
CA ASP A 195 24.02 -1.62 -10.05
C ASP A 195 24.12 -1.55 -8.52
N ALA A 196 25.34 -1.71 -7.98
CA ALA A 196 25.61 -1.57 -6.56
C ALA A 196 25.39 -0.13 -6.07
N PHE A 197 25.76 0.87 -6.87
CA PHE A 197 25.52 2.28 -6.56
C PHE A 197 24.03 2.63 -6.63
N LEU A 198 23.32 2.19 -7.66
CA LEU A 198 21.87 2.34 -7.77
C LEU A 198 21.14 1.73 -6.56
N ARG A 199 21.59 0.54 -6.10
CA ARG A 199 21.09 -0.08 -4.87
C ARG A 199 21.37 0.76 -3.64
N SER A 200 22.55 1.35 -3.55
CA SER A 200 22.95 2.23 -2.44
C SER A 200 22.09 3.49 -2.38
N LEU A 201 21.79 4.10 -3.52
CA LEU A 201 20.83 5.22 -3.63
C LEU A 201 19.42 4.81 -3.18
N ALA A 202 18.86 3.71 -3.69
CA ALA A 202 17.50 3.27 -3.35
C ALA A 202 17.36 2.81 -1.89
N SER A 203 18.40 2.17 -1.35
CA SER A 203 18.41 1.67 0.04
C SER A 203 18.86 2.71 1.06
N ARG A 204 19.43 3.83 0.59
CA ARG A 204 20.04 4.88 1.40
C ARG A 204 21.13 4.30 2.31
N SER A 205 21.98 3.48 1.73
CA SER A 205 23.01 2.73 2.44
C SER A 205 24.29 2.65 1.60
N VAL A 206 25.39 2.23 2.21
CA VAL A 206 26.63 1.89 1.49
C VAL A 206 26.91 0.39 1.62
N PRO A 207 27.82 -0.18 0.82
CA PRO A 207 28.21 -1.58 0.92
C PRO A 207 28.58 -2.04 2.34
N ASP A 208 29.17 -1.17 3.17
CA ASP A 208 29.48 -1.47 4.57
C ASP A 208 28.23 -1.62 5.47
N ASP A 209 27.11 -0.97 5.15
CA ASP A 209 25.87 -1.05 5.93
C ASP A 209 25.10 -2.36 5.67
N LEU A 210 25.14 -2.85 4.42
CA LEU A 210 24.38 -4.02 3.93
C LEU A 210 25.27 -4.85 2.98
N PRO A 211 26.23 -5.62 3.53
CA PRO A 211 27.09 -6.44 2.70
C PRO A 211 26.28 -7.54 2.00
N ALA A 212 26.40 -7.60 0.68
CA ALA A 212 25.81 -8.66 -0.14
C ALA A 212 26.85 -9.77 -0.35
N GLY A 213 26.49 -11.00 0.00
CA GLY A 213 27.30 -12.17 -0.34
C GLY A 213 27.29 -12.42 -1.86
N PRO A 214 28.36 -13.01 -2.43
CA PRO A 214 28.46 -13.25 -3.88
C PRO A 214 27.29 -14.06 -4.44
N GLU A 215 26.72 -14.97 -3.64
CA GLU A 215 25.58 -15.81 -4.00
C GLU A 215 24.28 -15.03 -4.28
N VAL A 216 24.06 -13.88 -3.62
CA VAL A 216 22.84 -13.07 -3.81
C VAL A 216 23.00 -11.98 -4.87
N VAL A 217 24.23 -11.67 -5.29
CA VAL A 217 24.51 -10.60 -6.27
C VAL A 217 23.76 -10.79 -7.60
N PRO A 218 23.70 -12.00 -8.21
CA PRO A 218 22.97 -12.19 -9.47
C PRO A 218 21.48 -11.85 -9.35
N GLU A 219 20.82 -12.32 -8.29
CA GLU A 219 19.41 -12.02 -8.00
C GLU A 219 19.23 -10.52 -7.77
N MET A 220 20.10 -9.91 -6.98
CA MET A 220 20.09 -8.47 -6.72
C MET A 220 20.22 -7.63 -7.99
N ARG A 221 20.96 -8.10 -9.00
CA ARG A 221 21.09 -7.44 -10.31
C ARG A 221 19.86 -7.65 -11.19
N ALA A 222 19.24 -8.83 -11.13
CA ALA A 222 18.01 -9.13 -11.88
C ALA A 222 16.81 -8.26 -11.45
N GLU A 223 16.86 -7.68 -10.25
CA GLU A 223 15.85 -6.73 -9.76
C GLU A 223 15.93 -5.36 -10.42
N VAL A 224 17.08 -5.00 -11.01
CA VAL A 224 17.26 -3.70 -11.64
C VAL A 224 16.44 -3.62 -12.93
N ARG A 225 15.69 -2.54 -13.08
CA ARG A 225 14.86 -2.26 -14.27
C ARG A 225 15.63 -1.34 -15.21
N ARG A 226 16.07 -1.87 -16.35
CA ARG A 226 16.65 -1.07 -17.44
C ARG A 226 15.52 -0.37 -18.18
N ILE A 227 15.28 0.91 -17.88
CA ILE A 227 14.19 1.67 -18.53
C ILE A 227 14.56 1.98 -19.99
N SER A 228 15.83 2.33 -20.22
CA SER A 228 16.40 2.46 -21.56
C SER A 228 17.90 2.16 -21.53
N ALA A 229 18.59 2.37 -22.66
CA ALA A 229 20.05 2.34 -22.67
C ALA A 229 20.65 3.37 -21.69
N ASP A 230 20.02 4.53 -21.52
CA ASP A 230 20.65 5.66 -20.84
C ASP A 230 20.37 5.72 -19.33
N TRP A 231 19.50 4.86 -18.79
CA TRP A 231 19.22 4.85 -17.35
C TRP A 231 18.48 3.60 -16.87
N SER A 232 18.63 3.34 -15.57
CA SER A 232 17.96 2.25 -14.85
C SER A 232 17.25 2.75 -13.61
N ALA A 233 16.36 1.91 -13.10
CA ALA A 233 15.67 2.12 -11.85
C ALA A 233 15.75 0.88 -10.95
N LEU A 234 15.71 1.11 -9.64
CA LEU A 234 15.54 0.06 -8.66
C LEU A 234 14.54 0.50 -7.61
N VAL A 235 13.59 -0.38 -7.30
CA VAL A 235 12.59 -0.17 -6.24
C VAL A 235 12.90 -1.13 -5.09
N LEU A 236 13.00 -0.60 -3.88
CA LEU A 236 13.21 -1.34 -2.64
C LEU A 236 12.18 -0.89 -1.59
N ARG A 237 12.04 -1.65 -0.50
CA ARG A 237 11.08 -1.36 0.58
C ARG A 237 11.27 0.03 1.20
N GLN A 238 12.48 0.55 1.20
CA GLN A 238 12.85 1.82 1.84
C GLN A 238 13.01 2.99 0.86
N GLY A 239 12.90 2.76 -0.44
CA GLY A 239 13.10 3.81 -1.44
C GLY A 239 13.23 3.26 -2.85
N ALA A 240 13.14 4.17 -3.82
CA ALA A 240 13.46 3.92 -5.21
C ALA A 240 14.55 4.86 -5.68
N ALA A 241 15.34 4.44 -6.66
CA ALA A 241 16.32 5.30 -7.31
C ALA A 241 16.30 5.10 -8.82
N PHE A 242 16.68 6.16 -9.52
CA PHE A 242 16.90 6.25 -10.95
C PHE A 242 18.32 6.75 -11.18
N LEU A 243 19.10 6.04 -12.00
CA LEU A 243 20.50 6.36 -12.27
C LEU A 243 20.73 6.42 -13.78
N GLY A 244 21.29 7.54 -14.25
CA GLY A 244 21.79 7.68 -15.61
C GLY A 244 23.04 6.85 -15.87
N HIS A 245 23.21 6.39 -17.11
CA HIS A 245 24.30 5.53 -17.56
C HIS A 245 25.17 6.12 -18.68
N ARG A 246 24.95 7.40 -19.02
CA ARG A 246 25.89 8.19 -19.82
C ARG A 246 26.10 9.55 -19.14
N ALA A 247 27.20 10.20 -19.51
CA ALA A 247 27.48 11.55 -19.03
C ALA A 247 26.37 12.51 -19.48
N ASP A 248 25.90 13.28 -18.51
CA ASP A 248 24.87 14.28 -18.71
C ASP A 248 25.48 15.56 -19.32
N THR A 249 24.97 16.00 -20.48
CA THR A 249 25.44 17.21 -21.17
C THR A 249 24.73 18.50 -20.74
N GLY A 250 23.86 18.45 -19.73
CA GLY A 250 23.09 19.59 -19.24
C GLY A 250 21.79 19.82 -20.01
N ALA A 251 21.30 21.07 -20.03
CA ALA A 251 19.98 21.41 -20.56
C ALA A 251 19.79 20.99 -22.04
N GLY A 252 18.61 20.46 -22.37
CA GLY A 252 18.28 19.93 -23.70
C GLY A 252 18.68 18.47 -23.93
N ASP A 253 19.36 17.87 -22.96
CA ASP A 253 19.67 16.44 -22.93
C ASP A 253 18.40 15.58 -22.73
N PHE A 254 18.39 14.33 -23.23
CA PHE A 254 17.34 13.35 -22.91
C PHE A 254 17.06 13.22 -21.40
N TYR A 255 18.03 13.50 -20.54
CA TYR A 255 17.83 13.49 -19.10
C TYR A 255 16.80 14.50 -18.59
N ASP A 256 16.44 15.54 -19.36
CA ASP A 256 15.28 16.39 -19.05
C ASP A 256 13.96 15.58 -19.09
N TRP A 257 13.83 14.68 -20.06
CA TRP A 257 12.69 13.75 -20.15
C TRP A 257 12.72 12.68 -19.07
N ALA A 258 13.92 12.19 -18.73
CA ALA A 258 14.10 11.20 -17.68
C ALA A 258 13.71 11.80 -16.31
N GLU A 259 14.20 13.00 -16.00
CA GLU A 259 13.85 13.75 -14.79
C GLU A 259 12.34 14.01 -14.74
N TYR A 260 11.77 14.50 -15.84
CA TYR A 260 10.33 14.72 -15.98
C TYR A 260 9.52 13.47 -15.62
N ASN A 261 9.85 12.29 -16.18
CA ASN A 261 9.14 11.05 -15.90
C ASN A 261 9.36 10.56 -14.46
N ALA A 262 10.58 10.65 -13.94
CA ALA A 262 10.92 10.26 -12.58
C ALA A 262 10.15 11.07 -11.53
N ARG A 263 10.01 12.38 -11.75
CA ARG A 263 9.30 13.31 -10.86
C ARG A 263 7.78 13.31 -11.07
N SER A 264 7.28 12.70 -12.14
CA SER A 264 5.85 12.63 -12.47
C SER A 264 5.32 11.20 -12.51
N VAL A 265 5.23 10.60 -13.70
CA VAL A 265 4.53 9.35 -13.97
C VAL A 265 5.08 8.17 -13.16
N TYR A 266 6.41 8.12 -12.96
CA TYR A 266 7.04 7.03 -12.21
C TYR A 266 6.85 7.20 -10.70
N LEU A 267 6.91 8.44 -10.20
CA LEU A 267 6.51 8.73 -8.83
C LEU A 267 5.04 8.36 -8.59
N ASP A 268 4.15 8.66 -9.55
CA ASP A 268 2.72 8.34 -9.45
C ASP A 268 2.46 6.82 -9.37
N ALA A 269 3.25 6.01 -10.07
CA ALA A 269 3.22 4.55 -9.93
C ALA A 269 3.64 4.09 -8.52
N LEU A 270 4.68 4.70 -7.93
CA LEU A 270 5.12 4.38 -6.56
C LEU A 270 4.10 4.85 -5.50
N LEU A 271 3.46 5.99 -5.71
CA LEU A 271 2.36 6.48 -4.86
C LEU A 271 1.17 5.53 -4.90
N LEU A 272 0.81 5.02 -6.08
CA LEU A 272 -0.25 4.02 -6.22
C LEU A 272 0.10 2.71 -5.49
N GLY A 273 1.35 2.26 -5.57
CA GLY A 273 1.83 1.12 -4.78
C GLY A 273 1.72 1.36 -3.27
N THR A 274 2.04 2.58 -2.81
CA THR A 274 1.91 2.97 -1.40
C THR A 274 0.44 2.96 -0.95
N ILE A 275 -0.48 3.47 -1.78
CA ILE A 275 -1.92 3.40 -1.54
C ILE A 275 -2.40 1.95 -1.42
N GLN A 276 -1.95 1.08 -2.34
CA GLN A 276 -2.30 -0.34 -2.31
C GLN A 276 -1.83 -1.02 -1.03
N SER A 277 -0.60 -0.72 -0.58
CA SER A 277 -0.07 -1.25 0.68
C SER A 277 -0.94 -0.85 1.86
N ASN A 278 -1.28 0.43 1.99
CA ASN A 278 -2.08 0.94 3.10
C ASN A 278 -3.47 0.28 3.17
N HIS A 279 -4.12 0.07 2.02
CA HIS A 279 -5.41 -0.63 1.98
C HIS A 279 -5.28 -2.13 2.27
N ILE A 280 -4.19 -2.79 1.88
CA ILE A 280 -3.94 -4.19 2.23
C ILE A 280 -3.68 -4.33 3.74
N ASP A 281 -2.97 -3.38 4.35
CA ASP A 281 -2.78 -3.34 5.81
C ASP A 281 -4.14 -3.22 6.52
N GLU A 282 -5.02 -2.31 6.07
CA GLU A 282 -6.37 -2.17 6.62
C GLU A 282 -7.22 -3.45 6.46
N LEU A 283 -7.21 -4.08 5.28
CA LEU A 283 -7.95 -5.32 5.04
C LEU A 283 -7.44 -6.47 5.91
N THR A 284 -6.13 -6.50 6.20
CA THR A 284 -5.52 -7.47 7.13
C THR A 284 -6.06 -7.28 8.55
N ASP A 285 -6.13 -6.03 9.00
CA ASP A 285 -6.66 -5.72 10.34
C ASP A 285 -8.17 -5.98 10.44
N ASP A 286 -8.91 -5.76 9.36
CA ASP A 286 -10.35 -6.07 9.28
C ASP A 286 -10.63 -7.57 9.36
N LEU A 287 -9.80 -8.40 8.71
CA LEU A 287 -9.85 -9.85 8.87
C LEU A 287 -9.60 -10.28 10.30
N SER A 288 -8.56 -9.72 10.91
CA SER A 288 -8.18 -10.05 12.29
C SER A 288 -9.28 -9.73 13.29
N GLY A 289 -10.00 -8.61 13.10
CA GLY A 289 -11.10 -8.19 13.97
C GLY A 289 -12.49 -8.72 13.57
N VAL A 290 -12.60 -9.59 12.56
CA VAL A 290 -13.92 -9.97 12.02
C VAL A 290 -14.78 -10.73 13.04
N PHE A 291 -14.16 -11.41 14.01
CA PHE A 291 -14.87 -12.13 15.08
C PHE A 291 -15.14 -11.27 16.32
N ASP A 292 -14.64 -10.04 16.37
CA ASP A 292 -14.79 -9.15 17.51
C ASP A 292 -16.17 -8.49 17.51
N GLY A 293 -17.13 -9.16 18.16
CA GLY A 293 -18.46 -8.60 18.48
C GLY A 293 -19.65 -9.29 17.81
N PRO A 294 -20.87 -8.76 18.00
CA PRO A 294 -22.10 -9.36 17.50
C PRO A 294 -22.34 -9.10 16.00
N GLY A 295 -22.94 -10.04 15.28
CA GLY A 295 -23.32 -9.86 13.86
C GLY A 295 -22.21 -10.18 12.86
N LEU A 296 -21.61 -11.36 12.97
CA LEU A 296 -20.54 -11.86 12.09
C LEU A 296 -20.89 -11.76 10.60
N ALA A 297 -22.10 -12.21 10.20
CA ALA A 297 -22.54 -12.19 8.80
C ALA A 297 -22.46 -10.79 8.17
N ARG A 298 -22.89 -9.77 8.91
CA ARG A 298 -22.84 -8.36 8.46
C ARG A 298 -21.41 -7.88 8.30
N ARG A 299 -20.50 -8.24 9.22
CA ARG A 299 -19.09 -7.85 9.14
C ARG A 299 -18.36 -8.52 8.00
N VAL A 300 -18.60 -9.81 7.77
CA VAL A 300 -18.05 -10.55 6.62
C VAL A 300 -18.54 -9.93 5.31
N SER A 301 -19.84 -9.66 5.17
CA SER A 301 -20.38 -8.98 3.99
C SER A 301 -19.77 -7.59 3.76
N ALA A 302 -19.58 -6.80 4.84
CA ALA A 302 -18.94 -5.50 4.74
C ALA A 302 -17.45 -5.61 4.33
N LEU A 303 -16.74 -6.64 4.80
CA LEU A 303 -15.37 -6.93 4.38
C LEU A 303 -15.30 -7.31 2.89
N GLU A 304 -16.18 -8.20 2.41
CA GLU A 304 -16.25 -8.56 0.99
C GLU A 304 -16.51 -7.34 0.09
N GLN A 305 -17.42 -6.45 0.51
CA GLN A 305 -17.69 -5.21 -0.20
C GLN A 305 -16.45 -4.31 -0.27
N ARG A 306 -15.67 -4.21 0.81
CA ARG A 306 -14.40 -3.46 0.83
C ARG A 306 -13.34 -4.10 -0.07
N ILE A 307 -13.20 -5.42 -0.05
CA ILE A 307 -12.30 -6.16 -0.96
C ILE A 307 -12.68 -5.89 -2.43
N ALA A 308 -13.97 -5.94 -2.77
CA ALA A 308 -14.45 -5.66 -4.12
C ALA A 308 -14.18 -4.20 -4.56
N LEU A 309 -14.39 -3.24 -3.65
CA LEU A 309 -14.08 -1.83 -3.90
C LEU A 309 -12.57 -1.62 -4.12
N PHE A 310 -11.74 -2.20 -3.26
CA PHE A 310 -10.29 -2.17 -3.39
C PHE A 310 -9.86 -2.73 -4.75
N ARG A 311 -10.35 -3.92 -5.12
CA ARG A 311 -9.99 -4.58 -6.37
C ARG A 311 -10.38 -3.77 -7.61
N SER A 312 -11.61 -3.24 -7.60
CA SER A 312 -12.13 -2.47 -8.74
C SER A 312 -11.38 -1.15 -8.96
N THR A 313 -10.86 -0.55 -7.87
CA THR A 313 -10.24 0.77 -7.86
C THR A 313 -8.72 0.73 -8.02
N TYR A 314 -8.05 -0.12 -7.24
CA TYR A 314 -6.60 -0.09 -7.05
C TYR A 314 -5.88 -1.35 -7.56
N TRP A 315 -6.54 -2.49 -7.75
CA TRP A 315 -5.88 -3.78 -7.99
C TRP A 315 -6.21 -4.38 -9.36
N ARG A 316 -5.59 -3.84 -10.42
CA ARG A 316 -5.64 -4.38 -11.79
C ARG A 316 -4.22 -4.61 -12.34
N GLN A 317 -4.06 -5.60 -13.22
CA GLN A 317 -2.75 -5.99 -13.76
C GLN A 317 -2.10 -4.93 -14.67
N HIS A 318 -2.88 -4.01 -15.25
CA HIS A 318 -2.38 -2.91 -16.08
C HIS A 318 -3.05 -1.60 -15.68
N LEU A 319 -2.43 -0.88 -14.73
CA LEU A 319 -2.98 0.37 -14.22
C LEU A 319 -2.48 1.59 -14.99
N SER A 320 -1.43 1.43 -15.81
CA SER A 320 -0.91 2.44 -16.72
C SER A 320 -0.82 1.91 -18.16
N ALA A 321 -0.92 2.82 -19.15
CA ALA A 321 -0.54 2.54 -20.54
C ALA A 321 0.98 2.69 -20.78
N HIS A 322 1.72 3.21 -19.81
CA HIS A 322 3.15 3.45 -19.88
C HIS A 322 3.93 2.27 -19.29
N GLY A 323 4.60 1.50 -20.15
CA GLY A 323 5.30 0.26 -19.79
C GLY A 323 6.18 0.38 -18.54
N PRO A 324 7.15 1.32 -18.51
CA PRO A 324 8.05 1.45 -17.36
C PRO A 324 7.34 1.81 -16.06
N ALA A 325 6.22 2.55 -16.11
CA ALA A 325 5.46 2.87 -14.90
C ALA A 325 4.79 1.63 -14.30
N ASN A 326 4.25 0.73 -15.14
CA ASN A 326 3.75 -0.57 -14.68
C ASN A 326 4.87 -1.44 -14.10
N ASP A 327 6.04 -1.48 -14.74
CA ASP A 327 7.18 -2.28 -14.26
C ASP A 327 7.66 -1.84 -12.88
N LEU A 328 7.64 -0.52 -12.61
CA LEU A 328 7.96 0.05 -11.31
C LEU A 328 6.89 -0.27 -10.26
N LEU A 329 5.62 -0.20 -10.63
CA LEU A 329 4.52 -0.60 -9.74
C LEU A 329 4.60 -2.08 -9.38
N LEU A 330 4.84 -2.96 -10.36
CA LEU A 330 5.04 -4.39 -10.12
C LEU A 330 6.26 -4.65 -9.24
N ALA A 331 7.37 -3.95 -9.49
CA ALA A 331 8.56 -4.04 -8.65
C ALA A 331 8.25 -3.61 -7.20
N PHE A 332 7.49 -2.53 -7.00
CA PHE A 332 7.02 -2.12 -5.68
C PHE A 332 6.17 -3.21 -5.02
N GLN A 333 5.15 -3.70 -5.73
CA GLN A 333 4.23 -4.74 -5.23
C GLN A 333 4.98 -6.00 -4.78
N CYS A 334 5.93 -6.49 -5.57
CA CYS A 334 6.78 -7.62 -5.20
C CYS A 334 7.61 -7.33 -3.93
N LYS A 335 8.18 -6.12 -3.80
CA LYS A 335 9.06 -5.77 -2.68
C LYS A 335 8.36 -5.71 -1.33
N VAL A 336 7.09 -5.32 -1.33
CA VAL A 336 6.24 -5.30 -0.13
C VAL A 336 5.29 -6.50 -0.06
N ARG A 337 5.45 -7.49 -0.97
CA ARG A 337 4.69 -8.75 -1.03
C ARG A 337 3.18 -8.55 -1.10
N LEU A 338 2.74 -7.49 -1.80
CA LEU A 338 1.31 -7.17 -1.89
C LEU A 338 0.49 -8.29 -2.54
N PRO A 339 0.95 -8.95 -3.64
CA PRO A 339 0.19 -10.05 -4.23
C PRO A 339 -0.04 -11.21 -3.27
N GLU A 340 1.01 -11.67 -2.58
CA GLU A 340 0.91 -12.78 -1.64
C GLU A 340 0.00 -12.44 -0.46
N ARG A 341 0.11 -11.21 0.08
CA ARG A 341 -0.74 -10.74 1.17
C ARG A 341 -2.20 -10.64 0.74
N PHE A 342 -2.45 -10.16 -0.47
CA PHE A 342 -3.82 -10.04 -0.99
C PHE A 342 -4.45 -11.40 -1.27
N GLU A 343 -3.70 -12.38 -1.78
CA GLU A 343 -4.19 -13.75 -1.94
C GLU A 343 -4.56 -14.40 -0.59
N LEU A 344 -3.75 -14.18 0.45
CA LEU A 344 -4.09 -14.63 1.82
C LEU A 344 -5.39 -13.99 2.31
N ILE A 345 -5.57 -12.68 2.10
CA ILE A 345 -6.80 -11.96 2.45
C ILE A 345 -8.02 -12.58 1.75
N LEU A 346 -7.90 -12.88 0.45
CA LEU A 346 -8.98 -13.49 -0.33
C LEU A 346 -9.33 -14.89 0.17
N ALA A 347 -8.32 -15.71 0.49
CA ALA A 347 -8.52 -17.05 1.02
C ALA A 347 -9.24 -17.01 2.37
N GLU A 348 -8.77 -16.19 3.32
CA GLU A 348 -9.38 -16.07 4.64
C GLU A 348 -10.80 -15.50 4.58
N ALA A 349 -11.04 -14.48 3.76
CA ALA A 349 -12.38 -13.92 3.58
C ALA A 349 -13.36 -14.97 3.04
N ALA A 350 -12.92 -15.80 2.09
CA ALA A 350 -13.74 -16.90 1.56
C ALA A 350 -14.03 -17.97 2.62
N ASP A 351 -13.09 -18.26 3.51
CA ASP A 351 -13.28 -19.20 4.61
C ASP A 351 -14.33 -18.69 5.61
N TYR A 352 -14.26 -17.40 5.95
CA TYR A 352 -15.24 -16.75 6.82
C TYR A 352 -16.64 -16.70 6.21
N ALA A 353 -16.75 -16.42 4.92
CA ALA A 353 -18.03 -16.46 4.20
C ALA A 353 -18.67 -17.86 4.24
N ARG A 354 -17.88 -18.92 4.02
CA ARG A 354 -18.37 -20.31 4.12
C ARG A 354 -18.83 -20.67 5.53
N LEU A 355 -18.11 -20.19 6.55
CA LEU A 355 -18.49 -20.39 7.95
C LEU A 355 -19.83 -19.72 8.28
N VAL A 356 -20.02 -18.46 7.86
CA VAL A 356 -21.29 -17.74 8.03
C VAL A 356 -22.43 -18.46 7.32
N GLN A 357 -22.24 -18.85 6.06
CA GLN A 357 -23.26 -19.56 5.29
C GLN A 357 -23.65 -20.89 5.94
N THR A 358 -22.68 -21.60 6.51
CA THR A 358 -22.93 -22.85 7.25
C THR A 358 -23.74 -22.60 8.51
N GLN A 359 -23.42 -21.55 9.27
CA GLN A 359 -24.16 -21.17 10.48
C GLN A 359 -25.61 -20.75 10.16
N GLU A 360 -25.81 -19.91 9.13
CA GLU A 360 -27.16 -19.51 8.70
C GLU A 360 -27.99 -20.70 8.23
N SER A 361 -27.39 -21.61 7.45
CA SER A 361 -28.07 -22.83 7.00
C SER A 361 -28.50 -23.72 8.17
N GLN A 362 -27.64 -23.85 9.20
CA GLN A 362 -27.97 -24.58 10.43
C GLN A 362 -29.08 -23.91 11.23
N GLN A 363 -29.12 -22.57 11.28
CA GLN A 363 -30.17 -21.82 11.95
C GLN A 363 -31.52 -21.95 11.23
N ILE A 364 -31.54 -21.87 9.89
CA ILE A 364 -32.74 -22.07 9.08
C ILE A 364 -33.26 -23.49 9.26
N ALA A 365 -32.39 -24.50 9.17
CA ALA A 365 -32.75 -25.90 9.39
C ALA A 365 -33.28 -26.12 10.83
N GLY A 366 -32.68 -25.48 11.83
CA GLY A 366 -33.15 -25.49 13.21
C GLY A 366 -34.53 -24.84 13.37
N ALA A 367 -34.75 -23.66 12.79
CA ALA A 367 -36.02 -22.96 12.83
C ALA A 367 -37.14 -23.77 12.15
N LEU A 368 -36.85 -24.37 10.99
CA LEU A 368 -37.77 -25.28 10.29
C LEU A 368 -38.05 -26.54 11.12
N GLY A 369 -37.04 -27.07 11.81
CA GLY A 369 -37.19 -28.18 12.75
C GLY A 369 -38.12 -27.83 13.91
N VAL A 370 -37.99 -26.63 14.50
CA VAL A 370 -38.91 -26.16 15.56
C VAL A 370 -40.31 -25.97 15.03
N LEU A 371 -40.46 -25.35 13.86
CA LEU A 371 -41.77 -25.19 13.21
C LEU A 371 -42.43 -26.54 12.98
N THR A 372 -41.65 -27.57 12.63
CA THR A 372 -42.14 -28.93 12.45
C THR A 372 -42.54 -29.58 13.78
N ILE A 373 -41.70 -29.46 14.82
CA ILE A 373 -41.97 -30.01 16.18
C ILE A 373 -43.20 -29.36 16.82
N LEU A 374 -43.43 -28.06 16.60
CA LEU A 374 -44.61 -27.34 17.11
C LEU A 374 -45.84 -27.55 16.23
N GLY A 375 -45.66 -27.48 14.91
CA GLY A 375 -46.74 -27.46 13.93
C GLY A 375 -47.42 -28.82 13.76
N LEU A 376 -46.67 -29.93 13.81
CA LEU A 376 -47.24 -31.27 13.66
C LEU A 376 -48.23 -31.61 14.79
N PRO A 377 -47.84 -31.58 16.08
CA PRO A 377 -48.76 -31.92 17.17
C PRO A 377 -49.95 -30.99 17.24
N LEU A 378 -49.77 -29.69 16.97
CA LEU A 378 -50.85 -28.71 16.97
C LEU A 378 -51.82 -28.94 15.81
N GLY A 379 -51.30 -29.12 14.60
CA GLY A 379 -52.10 -29.42 13.41
C GLY A 379 -52.89 -30.72 13.57
N THR A 380 -52.24 -31.78 14.07
CA THR A 380 -52.92 -33.07 14.35
C THR A 380 -54.02 -32.92 15.41
N ALA A 381 -53.76 -32.20 16.50
CA ALA A 381 -54.76 -31.96 17.54
C ALA A 381 -55.99 -31.19 17.01
N LEU A 382 -55.76 -30.15 16.19
CA LEU A 382 -56.84 -29.37 15.58
C LEU A 382 -57.64 -30.17 14.54
N SER A 383 -56.98 -30.98 13.71
CA SER A 383 -57.67 -31.86 12.76
C SER A 383 -58.53 -32.93 13.45
N ILE A 384 -58.02 -33.52 14.55
CA ILE A 384 -58.80 -34.46 15.37
C ILE A 384 -60.03 -33.77 15.97
N LEU A 385 -59.87 -32.53 16.44
CA LEU A 385 -60.97 -31.74 17.00
C LEU A 385 -62.06 -31.43 15.96
N GLN A 386 -61.67 -31.09 14.73
CA GLN A 386 -62.60 -30.85 13.62
C GLN A 386 -63.45 -32.09 13.29
N VAL A 387 -62.88 -33.29 13.42
CA VAL A 387 -63.60 -34.56 13.17
C VAL A 387 -64.52 -34.93 14.33
N LEU A 388 -64.12 -34.66 15.58
CA LEU A 388 -64.88 -35.01 16.78
C LEU A 388 -66.03 -34.03 17.10
N GLY A 389 -65.98 -32.83 16.52
CA GLY A 389 -67.01 -31.78 16.67
C GLY A 389 -66.74 -30.85 17.85
N ASP A 390 -66.92 -29.54 17.62
CA ASP A 390 -66.44 -28.46 18.51
C ASP A 390 -67.49 -28.00 19.56
N SER A 391 -68.39 -28.90 19.94
CA SER A 391 -69.60 -28.56 20.70
C SER A 391 -69.33 -28.25 22.18
N ARG A 392 -68.11 -28.48 22.69
CA ARG A 392 -67.76 -28.30 24.11
C ARG A 392 -66.37 -27.66 24.27
N PRO A 393 -66.24 -26.54 25.00
CA PRO A 393 -64.96 -25.85 25.20
C PRO A 393 -63.92 -26.68 25.98
N ARG A 394 -64.34 -27.74 26.67
CA ARG A 394 -63.43 -28.69 27.34
C ARG A 394 -62.61 -29.53 26.34
N ASP A 395 -63.17 -29.86 25.19
CA ASP A 395 -62.51 -30.72 24.21
C ASP A 395 -61.37 -29.95 23.51
N LEU A 396 -61.61 -28.66 23.24
CA LEU A 396 -60.59 -27.73 22.76
C LEU A 396 -59.42 -27.58 23.76
N LEU A 397 -59.72 -27.44 25.07
CA LEU A 397 -58.69 -27.37 26.11
C LEU A 397 -57.89 -28.67 26.24
N LEU A 398 -58.54 -29.83 26.14
CA LEU A 398 -57.86 -31.13 26.19
C LEU A 398 -56.96 -31.36 24.97
N ALA A 399 -57.41 -30.97 23.77
CA ALA A 399 -56.59 -31.07 22.56
C ALA A 399 -55.37 -30.14 22.61
N LEU A 400 -55.54 -28.90 23.10
CA LEU A 400 -54.44 -27.96 23.33
C LEU A 400 -53.44 -28.48 24.38
N ALA A 401 -53.93 -29.00 25.51
CA ALA A 401 -53.09 -29.57 26.55
C ALA A 401 -52.33 -30.81 26.03
N GLY A 402 -52.99 -31.70 25.31
CA GLY A 402 -52.38 -32.87 24.67
C GLY A 402 -51.30 -32.48 23.66
N SER A 403 -51.56 -31.45 22.84
CA SER A 403 -50.58 -30.90 21.90
C SER A 403 -49.35 -30.32 22.63
N PHE A 404 -49.56 -29.60 23.73
CA PHE A 404 -48.48 -29.07 24.56
C PHE A 404 -47.61 -30.19 25.16
N VAL A 405 -48.23 -31.24 25.69
CA VAL A 405 -47.50 -32.40 26.26
C VAL A 405 -46.74 -33.15 25.17
N ALA A 406 -47.36 -33.38 24.00
CA ALA A 406 -46.70 -34.03 22.86
C ALA A 406 -45.51 -33.22 22.34
N THR A 407 -45.66 -31.90 22.25
CA THR A 407 -44.59 -30.97 21.88
C THR A 407 -43.46 -31.00 22.92
N ALA A 408 -43.78 -30.92 24.21
CA ALA A 408 -42.81 -30.99 25.29
C ALA A 408 -42.03 -32.32 25.27
N ALA A 409 -42.73 -33.44 25.07
CA ALA A 409 -42.12 -34.75 24.91
C ALA A 409 -41.19 -34.80 23.69
N ALA A 410 -41.62 -34.28 22.54
CA ALA A 410 -40.81 -34.21 21.33
C ALA A 410 -39.53 -33.39 21.53
N LEU A 411 -39.58 -32.29 22.29
CA LEU A 411 -38.40 -31.48 22.63
C LEU A 411 -37.41 -32.21 23.55
N THR A 412 -37.83 -33.20 24.32
CA THR A 412 -36.92 -34.03 25.14
C THR A 412 -36.16 -35.10 24.33
N THR A 413 -36.59 -35.39 23.10
CA THR A 413 -35.93 -36.37 22.24
C THR A 413 -34.54 -35.89 21.79
N ARG A 414 -33.71 -36.80 21.26
CA ARG A 414 -32.39 -36.47 20.71
C ARG A 414 -32.49 -35.43 19.58
N TYR A 415 -33.52 -35.55 18.75
CA TYR A 415 -33.79 -34.62 17.65
C TYR A 415 -34.26 -33.25 18.18
N GLY A 416 -35.19 -33.21 19.13
CA GLY A 416 -35.65 -31.97 19.75
C GLY A 416 -34.54 -31.20 20.46
N ARG A 417 -33.63 -31.91 21.14
CA ARG A 417 -32.43 -31.32 21.76
C ARG A 417 -31.45 -30.76 20.73
N LEU A 418 -31.23 -31.43 19.60
CA LEU A 418 -30.39 -30.95 18.50
C LEU A 418 -30.96 -29.65 17.90
N VAL A 419 -32.27 -29.61 17.66
CA VAL A 419 -32.98 -28.43 17.15
C VAL A 419 -32.95 -27.25 18.13
N LEU A 420 -33.11 -27.51 19.44
CA LEU A 420 -32.95 -26.48 20.48
C LEU A 420 -31.51 -25.97 20.58
N SER A 421 -30.53 -26.85 20.36
CA SER A 421 -29.11 -26.49 20.39
C SER A 421 -28.69 -25.65 19.19
N SER A 422 -29.26 -25.89 17.99
CA SER A 422 -28.98 -25.09 16.80
C SER A 422 -29.59 -23.68 16.89
N LEU A 423 -30.70 -23.51 17.61
CA LEU A 423 -31.29 -22.18 17.89
C LEU A 423 -30.57 -21.39 18.99
N ARG A 424 -29.94 -22.07 19.96
CA ARG A 424 -29.26 -21.41 21.09
C ARG A 424 -27.94 -20.75 20.74
N GLY A 425 -27.42 -20.96 19.52
CA GLY A 425 -26.31 -20.20 18.94
C GLY A 425 -25.23 -19.82 19.95
N ARG A 426 -24.53 -20.80 20.55
CA ARG A 426 -23.36 -20.48 21.38
C ARG A 426 -22.31 -21.60 21.37
N PRO A 427 -21.08 -21.30 20.91
CA PRO A 427 -19.88 -21.83 21.56
C PRO A 427 -19.77 -21.19 22.96
N ARG A 428 -19.39 -21.98 23.97
CA ARG A 428 -18.89 -21.47 25.25
C ARG A 428 -17.42 -21.93 25.38
N PRO A 429 -16.60 -21.15 26.12
CA PRO A 429 -15.18 -20.90 25.88
C PRO A 429 -14.28 -22.14 25.84
#